data_AF-A0AAD0L322-F1
#
_entry.id   AF-A0AAD0L322-F1
#
_cell.length_a   1.000
_cell.length_b   1.000
_cell.length_c   1.000
_cell.angle_alpha   90.00
_cell.angle_beta   90.00
_cell.angle_gamma   90.00
#
_symmetry.space_group_name_H-M   'P 1'
#
loop_
_entity.id
_entity.type
_entity.pdbx_description
1 polymer ?
#
loop_
_entity_poly.entity_id
_entity_poly.type
_entity_poly.pdbx_seq_one_letter_code
_entity_poly.pdbx_strand_id
1 'polypeptide(L)'
;MIYEREGDEIITGASDVLWDNITFVVIDDKMLSDDGYTYVNAGLNGVEERWNEETISEIVLKYGCKLHDRKIAHKIFGDNIEGATMAMIQAVTAVETYLYFMNATEGDK
;
A
#
# COMPACT_ATOMS: atom_id res chain seq x y z
N MET A 1 -2.02 -6.15 19.39
CA MET A 1 -3.13 -5.91 18.44
C MET A 1 -2.49 -5.35 17.18
N ILE A 2 -2.81 -5.87 15.99
CA ILE A 2 -2.13 -5.48 14.74
C ILE A 2 -2.69 -4.16 14.19
N TYR A 3 -3.95 -3.85 14.49
CA TYR A 3 -4.65 -2.65 14.04
C TYR A 3 -5.77 -2.25 15.01
N GLU A 4 -6.23 -1.02 14.90
CA GLU A 4 -7.48 -0.47 15.46
C GLU A 4 -8.51 -0.30 14.32
N ARG A 5 -9.81 -0.47 14.62
CA ARG A 5 -10.88 -0.29 13.64
C ARG A 5 -11.78 0.89 14.02
N GLU A 6 -11.87 1.87 13.14
CA GLU A 6 -12.72 3.05 13.27
C GLU A 6 -13.70 3.12 12.09
N GLY A 7 -14.94 2.66 12.30
CA GLY A 7 -15.90 2.51 11.20
C GLY A 7 -15.41 1.55 10.13
N ASP A 8 -15.18 2.09 8.92
CA ASP A 8 -14.67 1.35 7.76
C ASP A 8 -13.14 1.42 7.64
N GLU A 9 -12.45 2.12 8.55
CA GLU A 9 -10.99 2.25 8.52
C GLU A 9 -10.31 1.23 9.44
N ILE A 10 -9.17 0.73 8.97
CA ILE A 10 -8.22 -0.11 9.68
C ILE A 10 -6.94 0.68 9.86
N ILE A 11 -6.69 1.18 11.06
CA ILE A 11 -5.50 1.94 11.42
C ILE A 11 -4.47 0.96 11.97
N THR A 12 -3.37 0.75 11.26
CA THR A 12 -2.36 -0.23 11.68
C THR A 12 -1.33 0.38 12.62
N GLY A 13 -0.63 -0.47 13.38
CA GLY A 13 0.54 -0.05 14.15
C GLY A 13 1.84 0.05 13.32
N ALA A 14 1.77 -0.18 12.01
CA ALA A 14 2.91 -0.04 11.11
C ALA A 14 2.94 1.39 10.54
N SER A 15 4.13 1.96 10.42
CA SER A 15 4.30 3.30 9.85
C SER A 15 4.73 3.25 8.40
N ASP A 16 4.24 4.20 7.62
CA ASP A 16 4.74 4.49 6.28
C ASP A 16 6.12 5.18 6.34
N VAL A 17 6.70 5.44 5.18
CA VAL A 17 7.98 6.16 5.05
C VAL A 17 7.94 7.60 5.62
N LEU A 18 6.76 8.18 5.82
CA LEU A 18 6.53 9.51 6.38
C LEU A 18 6.27 9.50 7.89
N TRP A 19 6.34 8.32 8.52
CA TRP A 19 6.08 8.08 9.94
C TRP A 19 4.61 8.18 10.35
N ASP A 20 3.69 8.20 9.38
CA ASP A 20 2.25 8.09 9.64
C ASP A 20 1.82 6.63 9.73
N ASN A 21 0.76 6.34 10.48
CA ASN A 21 0.23 4.98 10.53
C ASN A 21 -0.37 4.60 9.18
N ILE A 22 0.05 3.45 8.65
CA ILE A 22 -0.57 2.88 7.44
C ILE A 22 -2.02 2.56 7.78
N THR A 23 -2.94 3.11 6.98
CA THR A 23 -4.39 2.99 7.17
C THR A 23 -5.02 2.39 5.91
N PHE A 24 -6.01 1.51 6.10
CA PHE A 24 -6.76 0.88 5.01
C PHE A 24 -8.26 1.10 5.16
N VAL A 25 -8.97 1.20 4.05
CA VAL A 25 -10.44 1.25 4.01
C VAL A 25 -11.01 -0.12 3.67
N VAL A 26 -12.03 -0.54 4.41
CA VAL A 26 -12.83 -1.74 4.15
C VAL A 26 -13.93 -1.38 3.15
N ILE A 27 -13.94 -2.06 2.01
CA ILE A 27 -14.95 -1.90 0.96
C ILE A 27 -15.84 -3.15 0.95
N ASP A 28 -17.14 -2.95 1.20
CA ASP A 28 -18.19 -3.98 1.19
C ASP A 28 -17.86 -5.25 2.01
N ASP A 29 -17.11 -5.11 3.11
CA ASP A 29 -16.61 -6.18 3.98
C ASP A 29 -15.78 -7.29 3.28
N LYS A 30 -15.32 -7.04 2.06
CA LYS A 30 -14.67 -8.06 1.22
C LYS A 30 -13.33 -7.64 0.65
N MET A 31 -12.98 -6.38 0.78
CA MET A 31 -11.77 -5.81 0.20
C MET A 31 -11.18 -4.79 1.16
N LEU A 32 -9.86 -4.81 1.31
CA LEU A 32 -9.10 -3.71 1.87
C LEU A 32 -8.49 -2.89 0.73
N SER A 33 -8.41 -1.58 0.89
CA SER A 33 -7.67 -0.70 -0.02
C SER A 33 -6.89 0.35 0.76
N ASP A 34 -5.75 0.79 0.23
CA ASP A 34 -5.04 1.98 0.72
C ASP A 34 -5.70 3.30 0.26
N ASP A 35 -6.82 3.21 -0.47
CA ASP A 35 -7.54 4.31 -1.10
C ASP A 35 -6.68 5.24 -1.99
N GLY A 36 -5.52 4.75 -2.46
CA GLY A 36 -4.56 5.53 -3.24
C GLY A 36 -3.65 6.43 -2.41
N TYR A 37 -3.66 6.31 -1.07
CA TYR A 37 -2.82 7.07 -0.16
C TYR A 37 -1.33 6.96 -0.51
N THR A 38 -0.86 5.75 -0.84
CA THR A 38 0.54 5.52 -1.24
C THR A 38 0.93 6.33 -2.48
N TYR A 39 0.04 6.42 -3.48
CA TYR A 39 0.27 7.22 -4.70
C TYR A 39 0.26 8.72 -4.41
N VAL A 40 -0.72 9.20 -3.63
CA VAL A 40 -0.81 10.61 -3.23
C VAL A 40 0.46 11.03 -2.48
N ASN A 41 0.97 10.19 -1.58
CA ASN A 41 2.21 10.45 -0.86
C ASN A 41 3.42 10.53 -1.77
N ALA A 42 3.50 9.70 -2.83
CA ALA A 42 4.55 9.82 -3.83
C ALA A 42 4.57 11.21 -4.49
N GLY A 43 3.39 11.74 -4.82
CA GLY A 43 3.22 13.11 -5.34
C GLY A 43 3.63 14.20 -4.37
N LEU A 44 3.15 14.12 -3.13
CA LEU A 44 3.46 15.13 -2.10
C LEU A 44 4.96 15.18 -1.76
N ASN A 45 5.69 14.08 -1.96
CA ASN A 45 7.12 13.99 -1.68
C ASN A 45 8.01 14.12 -2.93
N GLY A 46 7.43 14.45 -4.09
CA GLY A 46 8.19 14.71 -5.31
C GLY A 46 8.90 13.48 -5.89
N VAL A 47 8.31 12.29 -5.72
CA VAL A 47 8.78 11.02 -6.29
C VAL A 47 7.72 10.33 -7.16
N GLU A 48 6.66 11.06 -7.55
CA GLU A 48 5.58 10.54 -8.40
C GLU A 48 6.09 10.04 -9.75
N GLU A 49 7.16 10.63 -10.29
CA GLU A 49 7.79 10.20 -11.54
C GLU A 49 8.35 8.77 -11.46
N ARG A 50 8.57 8.25 -10.24
CA ARG A 50 8.99 6.87 -9.98
C ARG A 50 7.81 5.90 -9.92
N TRP A 51 6.57 6.41 -9.95
CA TRP A 51 5.38 5.58 -9.97
C TRP A 51 5.24 4.89 -11.34
N ASN A 52 5.77 3.68 -11.43
CA ASN A 52 5.63 2.82 -12.59
C ASN A 52 4.56 1.75 -12.32
N GLU A 53 3.41 1.83 -13.00
CA GLU A 53 2.26 0.95 -12.74
C GLU A 53 2.58 -0.54 -12.94
N GLU A 54 3.39 -0.88 -13.94
CA GLU A 54 3.80 -2.27 -14.21
C GLU A 54 4.66 -2.81 -13.05
N THR A 55 5.69 -2.08 -12.66
CA THR A 55 6.60 -2.46 -11.57
C THR A 55 5.87 -2.54 -10.23
N ILE A 56 5.01 -1.56 -9.92
CA ILE A 56 4.22 -1.55 -8.69
C ILE A 56 3.23 -2.72 -8.69
N SER A 57 2.56 -2.98 -9.82
CA SER A 57 1.67 -4.14 -9.96
C SER A 57 2.42 -5.45 -9.69
N GLU A 58 3.64 -5.62 -10.18
CA GLU A 58 4.48 -6.79 -9.90
C GLU A 58 4.89 -6.90 -8.43
N ILE A 59 5.21 -5.77 -7.78
CA ILE A 59 5.57 -5.73 -6.35
C ILE A 59 4.38 -6.18 -5.50
N VAL A 60 3.21 -5.54 -5.67
CA VAL A 60 2.04 -5.80 -4.80
C VAL A 60 1.48 -7.21 -5.02
N LEU A 61 1.61 -7.76 -6.24
CA LEU A 61 1.17 -9.12 -6.56
C LEU A 61 1.90 -10.20 -5.74
N LYS A 62 3.17 -9.98 -5.37
CA LYS A 62 3.95 -10.91 -4.52
C LYS A 62 3.34 -11.10 -3.14
N TYR A 63 2.53 -10.15 -2.70
CA TYR A 63 1.82 -10.17 -1.41
C TYR A 63 0.33 -10.46 -1.57
N GLY A 64 -0.11 -10.92 -2.75
CA GLY A 64 -1.52 -11.23 -3.02
C GLY A 64 -2.42 -10.00 -3.22
N CYS A 65 -1.82 -8.80 -3.26
CA CYS A 65 -2.52 -7.56 -3.53
C CYS A 65 -2.64 -7.29 -5.04
N LYS A 66 -3.48 -6.34 -5.42
CA LYS A 66 -3.61 -5.84 -6.79
C LYS A 66 -3.51 -4.33 -6.82
N LEU A 67 -2.97 -3.82 -7.92
CA LEU A 67 -3.03 -2.40 -8.25
C LEU A 67 -4.21 -2.15 -9.21
N HIS A 68 -5.07 -1.19 -8.88
CA HIS A 68 -6.13 -0.73 -9.77
C HIS A 68 -6.40 0.75 -9.52
N ASP A 69 -6.43 1.56 -10.57
CA ASP A 69 -6.64 3.02 -10.48
C ASP A 69 -5.74 3.69 -9.43
N ARG A 70 -4.47 3.26 -9.38
CA ARG A 70 -3.43 3.72 -8.43
C ARG A 70 -3.71 3.39 -6.96
N LYS A 71 -4.66 2.50 -6.69
CA LYS A 71 -4.98 1.98 -5.36
C LYS A 71 -4.45 0.56 -5.23
N ILE A 72 -3.83 0.29 -4.09
CA ILE A 72 -3.44 -1.06 -3.68
C ILE A 72 -4.65 -1.66 -2.97
N ALA A 73 -5.02 -2.88 -3.33
CA ALA A 73 -6.15 -3.56 -2.74
C ALA A 73 -5.89 -5.05 -2.51
N HIS A 74 -6.47 -5.60 -1.44
CA HIS A 74 -6.40 -7.01 -1.09
C HIS A 74 -7.77 -7.56 -0.70
N LYS A 75 -8.15 -8.69 -1.29
CA LYS A 75 -9.43 -9.35 -0.98
C LYS A 75 -9.37 -9.99 0.42
N ILE A 76 -10.42 -9.81 1.21
CA ILE A 76 -10.58 -10.51 2.47
C ILE A 76 -11.14 -11.91 2.18
N PHE A 77 -10.41 -12.96 2.61
CA PHE A 77 -10.82 -14.35 2.40
C PHE A 77 -11.43 -14.91 3.69
N GLY A 78 -12.75 -15.17 3.66
CA GLY A 78 -13.50 -15.53 4.88
C GLY A 78 -13.44 -14.39 5.89
N ASP A 79 -13.22 -14.71 7.16
CA ASP A 79 -13.12 -13.72 8.25
C ASP A 79 -11.66 -13.32 8.54
N ASN A 80 -10.72 -13.60 7.62
CA ASN A 80 -9.29 -13.39 7.83
C ASN A 80 -8.84 -11.93 7.52
N ILE A 81 -9.39 -10.98 8.26
CA ILE A 81 -9.02 -9.56 8.15
C ILE A 81 -7.57 -9.30 8.60
N GLU A 82 -7.08 -10.01 9.61
CA GLU A 82 -5.69 -9.87 10.08
C GLU A 82 -4.69 -10.27 8.98
N GLY A 83 -4.94 -11.40 8.29
CA GLY A 83 -4.10 -11.83 7.18
C GLY A 83 -4.13 -10.84 6.00
N ALA A 84 -5.31 -10.30 5.67
CA ALA A 84 -5.43 -9.27 4.64
C ALA A 84 -4.69 -7.97 5.03
N THR A 85 -4.78 -7.56 6.30
CA THR A 85 -4.10 -6.38 6.84
C THR A 85 -2.58 -6.55 6.76
N MET A 86 -2.06 -7.72 7.17
CA MET A 86 -0.63 -8.02 7.07
C MET A 86 -0.13 -8.02 5.63
N ALA A 87 -0.88 -8.59 4.69
CA ALA A 87 -0.55 -8.58 3.27
C ALA A 87 -0.49 -7.14 2.71
N MET A 88 -1.46 -6.31 3.07
CA MET A 88 -1.50 -4.90 2.68
C MET A 88 -0.32 -4.10 3.25
N ILE A 89 0.02 -4.27 4.54
CA ILE A 89 1.19 -3.63 5.15
C ILE A 89 2.45 -4.00 4.36
N GLN A 90 2.66 -5.29 4.08
CA GLN A 90 3.84 -5.74 3.34
C GLN A 90 3.89 -5.19 1.92
N ALA A 91 2.75 -5.11 1.24
CA ALA A 91 2.66 -4.53 -0.10
C ALA A 91 2.98 -3.04 -0.12
N VAL A 92 2.37 -2.25 0.78
CA VAL A 92 2.63 -0.81 0.90
C VAL A 92 4.10 -0.56 1.22
N THR A 93 4.65 -1.22 2.25
CA THR A 93 6.07 -1.06 2.62
C THR A 93 7.01 -1.43 1.46
N ALA A 94 6.70 -2.45 0.67
CA ALA A 94 7.51 -2.83 -0.48
C ALA A 94 7.46 -1.78 -1.61
N VAL A 95 6.27 -1.20 -1.87
CA VAL A 95 6.11 -0.10 -2.84
C VAL A 95 6.85 1.14 -2.36
N GLU A 96 6.74 1.51 -1.10
CA GLU A 96 7.49 2.63 -0.53
C GLU A 96 9.00 2.39 -0.55
N THR A 97 9.45 1.17 -0.27
CA THR A 97 10.87 0.81 -0.42
C THR A 97 11.36 1.05 -1.84
N TYR A 98 10.58 0.64 -2.83
CA TYR A 98 10.87 0.89 -4.24
C TYR A 98 10.90 2.39 -4.57
N LEU A 99 9.89 3.15 -4.15
CA LEU A 99 9.77 4.57 -4.49
C LEU A 99 10.87 5.43 -3.84
N TYR A 100 11.18 5.19 -2.56
CA TYR A 100 12.00 6.11 -1.77
C TYR A 100 13.44 5.65 -1.57
N PHE A 101 13.71 4.34 -1.61
CA PHE A 101 15.01 3.79 -1.22
C PHE A 101 15.74 3.03 -2.34
N MET A 102 15.04 2.61 -3.40
CA MET A 102 15.72 2.11 -4.58
C MET A 102 16.18 3.29 -5.44
N ASN A 103 17.49 3.37 -5.68
CA ASN A 103 18.03 4.37 -6.62
C ASN A 103 17.29 4.21 -7.94
N ALA A 104 16.79 5.31 -8.49
CA ALA A 104 16.39 5.39 -9.90
C ALA A 104 17.65 5.10 -10.74
N THR A 105 17.96 3.82 -10.95
CA THR A 105 19.12 3.43 -11.73
C THR A 105 18.81 3.73 -13.19
N GLU A 106 19.64 4.64 -13.72
CA GLU A 106 19.89 4.95 -15.14
C GLU A 106 18.90 5.90 -15.83
N GLY A 107 19.11 7.20 -15.59
CA GLY A 107 18.54 8.29 -16.38
C GLY A 107 19.25 9.65 -16.17
N ASP A 108 19.88 9.86 -15.01
CA ASP A 108 20.63 11.08 -14.71
C ASP A 108 22.13 10.95 -15.03
N LYS A 109 22.50 10.82 -16.31
CA LYS A 109 23.76 11.34 -16.90
C LYS A 109 23.65 11.50 -18.42
#